data_AF-A0A2T3FJM6-F1
#
_entry.id   AF-A0A2T3FJM6-F1
#
_cell.length_a   1.000
_cell.length_b   1.000
_cell.length_c   1.000
_cell.angle_alpha   90.00
_cell.angle_beta   90.00
_cell.angle_gamma   90.00
#
_symmetry.space_group_name_H-M   'P 1'
#
loop_
_entity.id
_entity.type
_entity.pdbx_description
1 polymer ?
#
loop_
_entity_poly.entity_id
_entity_poly.type
_entity_poly.pdbx_seq_one_letter_code
_entity_poly.pdbx_strand_id
1 'polypeptide(L)' 'MPAALNYCLFDEIRQSILDKKNGELNEAHDQGFQVCLFKTLDLLVDSKLKEEDIVSLLQKHFDLRRSEVENLIRTAKNRS' A
#
# COMPACT_ATOMS: atom_id res chain seq x y z
N MET A 1 -7.54 -47.52 -5.22
CA MET A 1 -6.92 -46.21 -5.56
C MET A 1 -7.47 -45.06 -4.69
N PRO A 2 -7.26 -45.03 -3.35
CA PRO A 2 -7.78 -43.94 -2.50
C PRO A 2 -6.73 -42.87 -2.11
N ALA A 3 -5.43 -43.15 -2.26
CA ALA A 3 -4.37 -42.25 -1.80
C ALA A 3 -4.27 -40.96 -2.64
N ALA A 4 -4.42 -41.05 -3.97
CA ALA A 4 -4.28 -39.90 -4.87
C ALA A 4 -5.35 -38.81 -4.65
N LEU A 5 -6.60 -39.21 -4.34
CA LEU A 5 -7.68 -38.26 -4.03
C LEU A 5 -7.43 -37.51 -2.71
N ASN A 6 -6.77 -38.15 -1.75
CA ASN A 6 -6.49 -37.57 -0.44
C ASN A 6 -5.34 -36.55 -0.48
N TYR A 7 -4.35 -36.76 -1.36
CA TYR A 7 -3.27 -35.79 -1.60
C TYR A 7 -3.77 -34.51 -2.27
N CYS A 8 -4.63 -34.61 -3.28
CA CYS A 8 -5.21 -33.43 -3.94
C CYS A 8 -6.03 -32.57 -2.98
N LEU A 9 -6.86 -33.17 -2.13
CA LEU A 9 -7.65 -32.44 -1.14
C LEU A 9 -6.77 -31.70 -0.12
N PHE A 10 -5.66 -32.32 0.29
CA PHE A 10 -4.73 -31.70 1.22
C PHE A 10 -4.02 -30.48 0.61
N ASP A 11 -3.61 -30.58 -0.65
CA ASP A 11 -2.98 -29.47 -1.38
C ASP A 11 -3.95 -28.30 -1.62
N GLU A 12 -5.21 -28.59 -1.95
CA GLU A 12 -6.26 -27.56 -2.09
C GLU A 12 -6.51 -26.81 -0.77
N ILE A 13 -6.63 -27.55 0.35
CA ILE A 13 -6.80 -26.94 1.68
C ILE A 13 -5.57 -26.09 2.03
N ARG A 14 -4.36 -26.59 1.76
CA ARG A 14 -3.12 -25.86 2.01
C ARG A 14 -3.06 -24.56 1.21
N GLN A 15 -3.40 -24.61 -0.07
CA GLN A 15 -3.39 -23.44 -0.94
C GLN A 15 -4.42 -22.39 -0.49
N SER A 16 -5.64 -22.83 -0.13
CA SER A 16 -6.67 -21.93 0.39
C SER A 16 -6.24 -21.19 1.66
N ILE A 17 -5.53 -21.86 2.58
CA ILE A 17 -4.99 -21.24 3.79
C ILE A 17 -3.91 -20.20 3.42
N LEU A 18 -3.01 -20.52 2.49
CA LEU A 18 -1.96 -19.62 2.04
C LEU A 18 -2.54 -18.38 1.35
N ASP A 19 -3.51 -18.56 0.46
CA ASP A 19 -4.16 -17.46 -0.25
C ASP A 19 -4.87 -16.52 0.73
N LYS A 20 -5.57 -17.08 1.73
CA LYS A 20 -6.21 -16.30 2.79
C LYS A 20 -5.18 -15.51 3.59
N LYS A 21 -4.07 -16.15 3.99
CA LYS A 21 -3.01 -15.49 4.76
C LYS A 21 -2.31 -14.40 3.95
N ASN A 22 -2.06 -14.63 2.67
CA ASN A 22 -1.51 -13.63 1.77
C ASN A 22 -2.48 -12.45 1.59
N GLY A 23 -3.79 -12.71 1.49
CA GLY A 23 -4.81 -11.67 1.47
C GLY A 23 -4.79 -10.81 2.74
N GLU A 24 -4.80 -11.43 3.93
CA GLU A 24 -4.71 -10.74 5.22
C GLU A 24 -3.42 -9.90 5.33
N LEU A 25 -2.28 -10.43 4.89
CA LEU A 25 -1.00 -9.73 4.93
C LEU A 25 -0.95 -8.55 3.96
N ASN A 26 -1.47 -8.72 2.74
CA ASN A 26 -1.54 -7.65 1.74
C ASN A 26 -2.45 -6.53 2.23
N GLU A 27 -3.62 -6.86 2.79
CA GLU A 27 -4.52 -5.85 3.34
C GLU A 27 -3.87 -5.07 4.49
N ALA A 28 -3.23 -5.76 5.43
CA ALA A 28 -2.52 -5.11 6.53
C ALA A 28 -1.36 -4.22 6.03
N HIS A 29 -0.62 -4.68 5.03
CA HIS A 29 0.43 -3.90 4.38
C HIS A 29 -0.13 -2.65 3.70
N ASP A 30 -1.20 -2.79 2.91
CA ASP A 30 -1.81 -1.69 2.17
C ASP A 30 -2.39 -0.63 3.12
N GLN A 31 -3.05 -1.06 4.20
CA GLN A 31 -3.52 -0.16 5.26
C GLN A 31 -2.34 0.59 5.91
N GLY A 32 -1.26 -0.12 6.27
CA GLY A 32 -0.07 0.48 6.86
C GLY A 32 0.60 1.48 5.92
N PHE A 33 0.74 1.13 4.64
CA PHE A 33 1.29 1.97 3.59
C PHE A 33 0.46 3.26 3.43
N GLN A 34 -0.86 3.16 3.36
CA GLN A 34 -1.75 4.32 3.24
C GLN A 34 -1.64 5.25 4.44
N VAL A 35 -1.63 4.71 5.67
CA VAL A 35 -1.49 5.53 6.89
C VAL A 35 -0.16 6.26 6.91
N CYS A 36 0.94 5.58 6.57
CA CYS A 36 2.26 6.21 6.46
C CYS A 36 2.27 7.31 5.40
N LEU A 37 1.76 7.03 4.19
CA LEU A 37 1.71 8.00 3.10
C LEU A 37 0.97 9.27 3.50
N PHE A 38 -0.23 9.15 4.06
CA PHE A 38 -1.02 10.33 4.42
C PHE A 38 -0.41 11.13 5.57
N LYS A 39 0.12 10.46 6.61
CA LYS A 39 0.82 11.16 7.69
C LYS A 39 2.07 11.90 7.20
N THR A 40 2.85 11.27 6.32
CA THR A 40 4.00 11.93 5.71
C THR A 40 3.58 13.10 4.83
N LEU A 41 2.53 12.93 4.01
CA LEU A 41 2.00 14.01 3.18
C LEU A 41 1.56 15.21 4.01
N ASP A 42 0.79 15.00 5.09
CA ASP A 42 0.32 16.09 5.96
C ASP A 42 1.51 16.87 6.55
N LEU A 43 2.51 16.16 7.09
CA LEU A 43 3.73 16.79 7.62
C LEU A 43 4.52 17.57 6.56
N LEU A 44 4.59 17.05 5.34
CA LEU A 44 5.31 17.70 4.24
C LEU A 44 4.55 18.93 3.73
N VAL A 45 3.22 18.88 3.64
CA VAL A 45 2.38 20.03 3.22
C VAL A 45 2.42 21.15 4.27
N ASP A 46 2.44 20.81 5.55
CA ASP A 46 2.59 21.78 6.65
C ASP A 46 4.03 22.34 6.77
N SER A 47 4.99 21.71 6.10
CA SER A 47 6.37 22.17 6.08
C SER A 47 6.53 23.40 5.17
N LYS A 48 7.62 24.16 5.37
CA LYS A 48 8.00 25.27 4.47
C LYS A 48 8.78 24.80 3.23
N LEU A 49 8.74 23.51 2.90
CA LEU A 49 9.43 22.96 1.73
C LEU A 49 8.78 23.41 0.43
N LYS A 50 9.56 23.45 -0.65
CA LYS A 50 9.02 23.70 -1.99
C LYS A 50 8.25 22.47 -2.46
N GLU A 51 7.23 22.70 -3.27
CA GLU A 51 6.38 21.62 -3.78
C GLU A 51 7.17 20.57 -4.57
N GLU A 52 8.16 20.97 -5.37
CA GLU A 52 9.04 20.03 -6.11
C GLU A 52 9.88 19.14 -5.18
N ASP A 53 10.25 19.64 -3.99
CA ASP A 53 10.99 18.84 -3.01
C ASP A 53 10.06 17.79 -2.36
N ILE A 54 8.82 18.19 -2.06
CA ILE A 54 7.76 17.30 -1.56
C ILE A 54 7.46 16.21 -2.61
N VAL A 55 7.33 16.60 -3.88
CA VAL A 55 7.15 15.66 -5.01
C VAL A 55 8.29 14.65 -5.03
N SER A 56 9.54 15.12 -5.05
CA SER A 56 10.72 14.26 -5.11
C SER A 56 10.80 13.28 -3.94
N LEU A 57 10.46 13.71 -2.72
CA LEU A 57 10.43 12.85 -1.54
C LEU A 57 9.36 11.76 -1.65
N LEU A 58 8.15 12.12 -2.05
CA LEU A 58 7.04 11.17 -2.15
C LEU A 58 7.28 10.15 -3.28
N GLN A 59 7.82 10.58 -4.43
CA GLN A 59 8.20 9.66 -5.50
C GLN A 59 9.30 8.69 -5.05
N LYS A 60 10.31 9.17 -4.32
CA LYS A 60 11.44 8.34 -3.88
C LYS A 60 11.05 7.31 -2.80
N HIS A 61 10.15 7.67 -1.88
CA HIS A 61 9.87 6.86 -0.69
C HIS A 61 8.58 6.04 -0.79
N PHE A 62 7.65 6.42 -1.67
CA PHE A 62 6.37 5.73 -1.86
C PHE A 62 6.15 5.23 -3.29
N ASP A 63 7.15 5.38 -4.17
CA ASP A 63 7.12 4.94 -5.57
C ASP A 63 5.89 5.44 -6.35
N LEU A 64 5.50 6.69 -6.08
CA LEU A 64 4.35 7.32 -6.71
C LEU A 64 4.72 7.99 -8.03
N ARG A 65 3.81 8.00 -8.99
CA ARG A 65 3.94 8.84 -10.20
C ARG A 65 3.72 10.30 -9.83
N ARG A 66 4.37 11.19 -10.58
CA ARG A 66 4.26 12.64 -10.38
C ARG A 66 2.79 13.12 -10.35
N SER A 67 1.96 12.63 -11.27
CA SER A 67 0.52 12.95 -11.33
C SER A 67 -0.27 12.48 -10.11
N GLU A 68 0.16 11.40 -9.45
CA GLU A 68 -0.47 10.90 -8.22
C GLU A 68 -0.09 11.81 -7.05
N VAL A 69 1.18 12.18 -6.95
CA VAL A 69 1.67 13.09 -5.92
C VAL A 69 1.02 14.48 -6.03
N GLU A 70 0.95 15.05 -7.23
CA GLU A 70 0.31 16.35 -7.46
C GLU A 70 -1.17 16.34 -7.04
N ASN A 71 -1.89 15.25 -7.33
CA ASN A 71 -3.27 15.07 -6.87
C ASN A 71 -3.38 14.96 -5.35
N LEU A 72 -2.47 14.23 -4.71
CA LEU A 72 -2.40 14.09 -3.25
C LEU A 72 -2.14 15.45 -2.58
N ILE A 73 -1.15 16.21 -3.03
CA ILE A 73 -0.83 17.54 -2.51
C ILE A 73 -2.00 18.51 -2.69
N ARG A 74 -2.60 18.57 -3.89
CA ARG A 74 -3.79 19.41 -4.14
C ARG A 74 -4.94 19.05 -3.20
N THR A 75 -5.16 17.75 -2.99
CA THR A 75 -6.22 17.27 -2.12
C THR A 75 -5.94 17.62 -0.65
N ALA A 76 -4.70 17.45 -0.18
CA ALA A 76 -4.30 17.79 1.18
C ALA A 76 -4.46 19.29 1.47
N LYS A 77 -3.97 20.16 0.57
CA LYS A 77 -4.11 21.62 0.69
C LYS A 77 -5.56 22.12 0.71
N ASN A 78 -6.49 21.36 0.12
CA ASN A 78 -7.92 21.69 0.09
C ASN A 78 -8.70 21.16 1.32
N ARG A 79 -8.08 20.34 2.17
CA ARG A 79 -8.68 19.88 3.44
C ARG A 79 -8.46 20.87 4.58
N SER A 80 -7.48 21.77 4.43
CA SER A 80 -7.05 22.81 5.37
C SER A 80 -7.94 24.04 5.32
#